data_AF-A0A2T8F701-F1
#
_entry.id   AF-A0A2T8F701-F1
#
_cell.length_a   1.000
_cell.length_b   1.000
_cell.length_c   1.000
_cell.angle_alpha   90.00
_cell.angle_beta   90.00
_cell.angle_gamma   90.00
#
_symmetry.space_group_name_H-M   'P 1'
#
loop_
_entity.id
_entity.type
_entity.pdbx_description
1 polymer ?
#
loop_
_entity_poly.entity_id
_entity_poly.type
_entity_poly.pdbx_seq_one_letter_code
_entity_poly.pdbx_strand_id
1 'polypeptide(L)'
;MMQTRSLASTAALVAAVVLGGLVLFQLALAIGVPWGDASYGGAEATLPTHLRATSLGAVVFWSLVILIVLRRGGYQVWTPLPVAWLPVVTWVLVGLMVVACVVNALTPSAIERAIWLPVSVALLATLITVQVTADPSPAHVEGDVS
;
A
#
# COMPACT_ATOMS: atom_id res chain seq x y z
N MET A 1 -16.01 -20.60 -2.05
CA MET A 1 -14.53 -20.68 -2.10
C MET A 1 -13.93 -20.13 -3.40
N MET A 2 -14.46 -20.42 -4.59
CA MET A 2 -13.91 -19.84 -5.84
C MET A 2 -14.10 -18.32 -5.98
N GLN A 3 -15.28 -17.79 -5.62
CA GLN A 3 -15.56 -16.34 -5.74
C GLN A 3 -14.72 -15.47 -4.81
N THR A 4 -14.42 -15.94 -3.59
CA THR A 4 -13.62 -15.18 -2.61
C THR A 4 -12.17 -15.05 -3.07
N ARG A 5 -11.59 -16.13 -3.63
CA ARG A 5 -10.24 -16.08 -4.18
C ARG A 5 -10.12 -15.12 -5.36
N SER A 6 -11.09 -15.09 -6.28
CA SER A 6 -11.06 -14.13 -7.40
C SER A 6 -11.17 -12.66 -6.94
N LEU A 7 -11.93 -12.40 -5.88
CA LEU A 7 -12.04 -11.06 -5.29
C LEU A 7 -10.72 -10.63 -4.64
N ALA A 8 -10.08 -11.51 -3.87
CA ALA A 8 -8.78 -11.25 -3.27
C ALA A 8 -7.72 -10.92 -4.33
N SER A 9 -7.64 -11.71 -5.40
CA SER A 9 -6.68 -11.49 -6.48
C SER A 9 -6.95 -10.16 -7.20
N THR A 10 -8.21 -9.87 -7.52
CA THR A 10 -8.57 -8.62 -8.21
C THR A 10 -8.25 -7.41 -7.34
N ALA A 11 -8.63 -7.43 -6.06
CA ALA A 11 -8.34 -6.36 -5.12
C ALA A 11 -6.83 -6.15 -4.91
N ALA A 12 -6.06 -7.23 -4.82
CA ALA A 12 -4.61 -7.17 -4.71
C ALA A 12 -3.96 -6.57 -5.96
N LEU A 13 -4.47 -6.89 -7.15
CA LEU A 13 -4.01 -6.29 -8.40
C LEU A 13 -4.30 -4.80 -8.46
N VAL A 14 -5.51 -4.37 -8.08
CA VAL A 14 -5.86 -2.95 -8.00
C VAL A 14 -4.95 -2.22 -7.02
N ALA A 15 -4.75 -2.77 -5.82
CA ALA A 15 -3.83 -2.20 -4.84
C ALA A 15 -2.40 -2.08 -5.41
N ALA A 16 -1.91 -3.12 -6.07
CA ALA A 16 -0.59 -3.13 -6.69
C ALA A 16 -0.43 -2.06 -7.78
N VAL A 17 -1.46 -1.83 -8.61
CA VAL A 17 -1.45 -0.79 -9.65
C VAL A 17 -1.41 0.60 -9.01
N VAL A 18 -2.25 0.86 -8.00
CA VAL A 18 -2.28 2.15 -7.30
C VAL A 18 -0.96 2.43 -6.58
N LEU A 19 -0.41 1.44 -5.87
CA LEU A 19 0.91 1.53 -5.25
C LEU A 19 2.03 1.66 -6.26
N GLY A 20 1.93 1.01 -7.42
CA GLY A 20 2.89 1.15 -8.51
C GLY A 20 2.96 2.59 -9.03
N GLY A 21 1.80 3.24 -9.18
CA GLY A 21 1.74 4.68 -9.46
C GLY A 21 2.45 5.52 -8.40
N LEU A 22 2.25 5.21 -7.11
CA LEU A 22 2.95 5.87 -6.00
C LEU A 22 4.47 5.63 -6.05
N VAL A 23 4.93 4.41 -6.37
CA VAL A 23 6.35 4.10 -6.53
C VAL A 23 6.96 4.92 -7.68
N LEU A 24 6.27 5.01 -8.82
CA LEU A 24 6.72 5.83 -9.95
C LEU A 24 6.78 7.32 -9.59
N PHE A 25 5.81 7.81 -8.83
CA PHE A 25 5.82 9.17 -8.30
C PHE A 25 7.03 9.42 -7.38
N GLN A 26 7.31 8.49 -6.45
CA GLN A 26 8.47 8.60 -5.56
C GLN A 26 9.81 8.49 -6.32
N LEU A 27 9.88 7.67 -7.37
CA LEU A 27 11.04 7.64 -8.26
C LEU A 27 11.25 8.98 -8.98
N ALA A 28 10.17 9.58 -9.49
CA ALA A 28 10.23 10.90 -10.13
C ALA A 28 10.74 11.99 -9.15
N LEU A 29 10.28 11.96 -7.90
CA LEU A 29 10.79 12.85 -6.85
C LEU A 29 12.28 12.57 -6.52
N ALA A 30 12.68 11.30 -6.45
CA ALA A 30 14.06 10.91 -6.16
C ALA A 30 15.05 11.37 -7.25
N ILE A 31 14.65 11.36 -8.53
CA ILE A 31 15.46 11.88 -9.64
C ILE A 31 15.41 13.42 -9.76
N GLY A 32 14.55 14.09 -8.99
CA GLY A 32 14.48 15.55 -8.90
C GLY A 32 13.48 16.21 -9.85
N VAL A 33 12.45 15.50 -10.32
CA VAL A 33 11.33 16.11 -11.05
C VAL A 33 10.66 17.13 -10.12
N PRO A 34 10.32 18.35 -10.61
CA PRO A 34 9.76 19.40 -9.78
C PRO A 34 8.26 19.20 -9.49
N TRP A 35 7.90 18.00 -9.04
CA TRP A 35 6.58 17.68 -8.50
C TRP A 35 6.56 17.77 -6.97
N GLY A 36 7.59 18.41 -6.40
CA GLY A 36 7.62 18.83 -5.01
C GLY A 36 6.33 19.54 -4.62
N ASP A 37 5.77 20.41 -5.48
CA ASP A 37 4.52 21.12 -5.22
C ASP A 37 3.28 20.22 -4.99
N ALA A 38 3.30 18.97 -5.48
CA ALA A 38 2.23 17.98 -5.28
C ALA A 38 2.48 17.06 -4.06
N SER A 39 3.56 17.30 -3.31
CA SER A 39 3.99 16.49 -2.16
C SER A 39 4.61 17.36 -1.05
N TYR A 40 4.75 16.82 0.16
CA TYR A 40 5.41 17.53 1.28
C TYR A 40 4.89 18.96 1.56
N GLY A 41 3.60 19.24 1.30
CA GLY A 41 2.98 20.55 1.59
C GLY A 41 3.38 21.69 0.66
N GLY A 42 4.03 21.40 -0.48
CA GLY A 42 4.43 22.41 -1.48
C GLY A 42 5.57 23.34 -1.04
N ALA A 43 6.44 22.86 -0.15
CA ALA A 43 7.50 23.68 0.44
C ALA A 43 8.63 24.05 -0.54
N GLU A 44 9.03 23.16 -1.45
CA GLU A 44 10.12 23.37 -2.41
C GLU A 44 9.86 22.62 -3.73
N ALA A 45 9.86 23.34 -4.85
CA ALA A 45 9.61 22.75 -6.16
C ALA A 45 10.65 21.67 -6.52
N THR A 46 11.91 21.85 -6.13
CA THR A 46 12.98 20.85 -6.31
C THR A 46 13.44 20.27 -4.96
N LEU A 47 13.29 18.96 -4.78
CA LEU A 47 13.65 18.32 -3.51
C LEU A 47 15.17 18.41 -3.23
N PRO A 48 15.59 18.96 -2.06
CA PRO A 48 16.96 18.85 -1.56
C PRO A 48 17.37 17.39 -1.35
N THR A 49 18.68 17.13 -1.38
CA THR A 49 19.28 15.78 -1.41
C THR A 49 18.77 14.83 -0.32
N HIS A 50 18.45 15.34 0.87
CA HIS A 50 17.92 14.54 1.98
C HIS A 50 16.50 14.03 1.71
N LEU A 51 15.64 14.81 1.05
CA LEU A 51 14.29 14.37 0.69
C LEU A 51 14.32 13.35 -0.45
N ARG A 52 15.31 13.41 -1.34
CA ARG A 52 15.51 12.37 -2.37
C ARG A 52 15.83 11.01 -1.76
N ALA A 53 16.62 10.98 -0.68
CA ALA A 53 16.89 9.75 0.07
C ALA A 53 15.61 9.21 0.73
N THR A 54 14.75 10.08 1.25
CA THR A 54 13.45 9.64 1.80
C THR A 54 12.53 9.07 0.71
N SER A 55 12.49 9.69 -0.48
CA SER A 55 11.73 9.16 -1.62
C SER A 55 12.27 7.81 -2.08
N LEU A 56 13.60 7.62 -2.11
CA LEU A 56 14.18 6.31 -2.42
C LEU A 56 13.80 5.25 -1.37
N GLY A 57 13.82 5.61 -0.09
CA GLY A 57 13.30 4.75 0.98
C GLY A 57 11.84 4.39 0.78
N ALA A 58 11.01 5.36 0.37
CA ALA A 58 9.60 5.15 0.07
C ALA A 58 9.40 4.23 -1.14
N VAL A 59 10.21 4.35 -2.20
CA VAL A 59 10.21 3.45 -3.36
C VAL A 59 10.42 2.01 -2.90
N VAL A 60 11.45 1.77 -2.10
CA VAL A 60 11.74 0.42 -1.59
C VAL A 60 10.59 -0.07 -0.72
N PHE A 61 10.14 0.73 0.24
CA PHE A 61 9.05 0.37 1.15
C PHE A 61 7.77 -0.01 0.39
N TRP A 62 7.29 0.85 -0.50
CA TRP A 62 6.06 0.60 -1.24
C TRP A 62 6.19 -0.56 -2.24
N SER A 63 7.38 -0.78 -2.80
CA SER A 63 7.65 -1.96 -3.63
C SER A 63 7.51 -3.26 -2.82
N LEU A 64 8.01 -3.29 -1.58
CA LEU A 64 7.83 -4.45 -0.70
C LEU A 64 6.36 -4.65 -0.31
N VAL A 65 5.62 -3.57 -0.08
CA VAL A 65 4.17 -3.62 0.18
C VAL A 65 3.41 -4.24 -1.00
N ILE A 66 3.75 -3.87 -2.25
CA ILE A 66 3.16 -4.48 -3.46
C ILE A 66 3.33 -6.00 -3.44
N LEU A 67 4.54 -6.49 -3.16
CA LEU A 67 4.83 -7.93 -3.12
C LEU A 67 4.01 -8.65 -2.04
N ILE A 68 3.92 -8.05 -0.84
CA ILE A 68 3.14 -8.60 0.27
C ILE A 68 1.65 -8.72 -0.10
N VAL A 69 1.07 -7.66 -0.67
CA VAL A 69 -0.36 -7.62 -1.04
C VAL A 69 -0.67 -8.58 -2.18
N LEU A 70 0.18 -8.65 -3.21
CA LEU A 70 0.04 -9.62 -4.31
C LEU A 70 0.11 -11.05 -3.78
N ARG A 71 1.06 -11.37 -2.91
CA ARG A 71 1.16 -12.71 -2.30
C ARG A 71 -0.06 -13.04 -1.46
N ARG A 72 -0.56 -12.10 -0.65
CA ARG A 72 -1.78 -12.28 0.14
C ARG A 72 -3.02 -12.48 -0.76
N GLY A 73 -3.06 -11.81 -1.91
CA GLY A 73 -4.10 -11.96 -2.93
C GLY A 73 -4.03 -13.24 -3.78
N GLY A 74 -3.06 -14.13 -3.53
CA GLY A 74 -2.94 -15.44 -4.19
C GLY A 74 -1.96 -15.52 -5.35
N TYR A 75 -1.25 -14.43 -5.68
CA TYR A 75 -0.21 -14.44 -6.70
C TYR A 75 1.06 -15.14 -6.21
N GLN A 76 1.68 -15.95 -7.08
CA GLN A 76 2.92 -16.66 -6.76
C GLN A 76 4.16 -15.78 -6.95
N VAL A 77 4.27 -14.70 -6.16
CA VAL A 77 5.44 -13.81 -6.15
C VAL A 77 6.35 -14.09 -4.96
N TRP A 78 7.61 -13.66 -5.04
CA TRP A 78 8.53 -13.66 -3.90
C TRP A 78 8.11 -12.62 -2.85
N THR A 79 8.29 -12.93 -1.57
CA THR A 79 8.04 -11.99 -0.46
C THR A 79 9.21 -11.99 0.51
N PRO A 80 9.52 -10.83 1.14
CA PRO A 80 10.56 -10.73 2.16
C PRO A 80 10.15 -11.38 3.50
N LEU A 81 8.86 -11.72 3.66
CA LEU A 81 8.28 -12.23 4.90
C LEU A 81 7.76 -13.67 4.72
N PRO A 82 7.77 -14.49 5.79
CA PRO A 82 7.12 -15.80 5.76
C PRO A 82 5.61 -15.64 5.57
N VAL A 83 4.99 -16.60 4.86
CA VAL A 83 3.56 -16.58 4.51
C VAL A 83 2.64 -16.43 5.73
N ALA A 84 3.03 -17.00 6.87
CA ALA A 84 2.29 -16.93 8.13
C ALA A 84 2.13 -15.50 8.67
N TRP A 85 3.04 -14.57 8.34
CA TRP A 85 2.99 -13.18 8.80
C TRP A 85 2.17 -12.26 7.91
N LEU A 86 1.86 -12.67 6.67
CA LEU A 86 1.16 -11.83 5.70
C LEU A 86 -0.19 -11.29 6.19
N PRO A 87 -1.04 -12.06 6.91
CA PRO A 87 -2.30 -11.51 7.43
C PRO A 87 -2.08 -10.42 8.48
N VAL A 88 -1.13 -10.61 9.39
CA VAL A 88 -0.81 -9.63 10.44
C VAL A 88 -0.30 -8.34 9.81
N VAL A 89 0.64 -8.47 8.87
CA VAL A 89 1.25 -7.33 8.18
C VAL A 89 0.21 -6.59 7.32
N THR A 90 -0.68 -7.32 6.65
CA THR A 90 -1.78 -6.70 5.89
C THR A 90 -2.71 -5.91 6.81
N TRP A 91 -3.02 -6.39 8.01
CA TRP A 91 -3.78 -5.60 9.01
C TRP A 91 -3.03 -4.35 9.49
N VAL A 92 -1.72 -4.44 9.69
CA VAL A 92 -0.90 -3.26 10.00
C VAL A 92 -0.97 -2.23 8.87
N LEU A 93 -0.93 -2.67 7.61
CA LEU A 93 -1.09 -1.79 6.45
C LEU A 93 -2.48 -1.18 6.36
N VAL A 94 -3.53 -1.92 6.73
CA VAL A 94 -4.90 -1.37 6.87
C VAL A 94 -4.90 -0.25 7.91
N GLY A 95 -4.33 -0.48 9.10
CA GLY A 95 -4.23 0.54 10.15
C GLY A 95 -3.47 1.78 9.69
N LEU A 96 -2.32 1.59 9.02
CA LEU A 96 -1.55 2.67 8.40
C LEU A 96 -2.40 3.48 7.41
N MET A 97 -3.20 2.79 6.58
CA MET A 97 -4.02 3.46 5.57
C MET A 97 -5.22 4.20 6.17
N VAL A 98 -5.79 3.71 7.28
CA VAL A 98 -6.78 4.48 8.05
C VAL A 98 -6.19 5.81 8.50
N VAL A 99 -4.98 5.79 9.09
CA VAL A 99 -4.29 7.02 9.49
C VAL A 99 -4.02 7.91 8.27
N ALA A 100 -3.56 7.35 7.15
CA ALA A 100 -3.33 8.10 5.92
C ALA A 100 -4.61 8.78 5.40
N CYS A 101 -5.74 8.08 5.37
CA CYS A 101 -7.04 8.66 5.00
C CYS A 101 -7.40 9.86 5.87
N VAL A 102 -7.22 9.76 7.19
CA VAL A 102 -7.51 10.86 8.13
C VAL A 102 -6.61 12.05 7.85
N VAL A 103 -5.29 11.83 7.74
CA VAL A 103 -4.32 12.90 7.46
C VAL A 103 -4.59 13.56 6.11
N ASN A 104 -4.86 12.78 5.07
CA ASN A 104 -5.16 13.29 3.73
C ASN A 104 -6.50 14.04 3.67
N ALA A 105 -7.49 13.64 4.46
CA ALA A 105 -8.76 14.34 4.57
C ALA A 105 -8.61 15.71 5.26
N LEU A 106 -7.76 15.78 6.29
CA LEU A 106 -7.52 16.99 7.08
C LEU A 106 -6.54 17.97 6.42
N THR A 107 -5.89 17.57 5.32
CA THR A 107 -4.92 18.41 4.63
C THR A 107 -5.55 19.74 4.15
N PRO A 108 -4.92 20.90 4.44
CA PRO A 108 -5.42 22.21 3.99
C PRO A 108 -5.36 22.42 2.47
N SER A 109 -4.38 21.80 1.80
CA SER A 109 -4.22 21.90 0.35
C SER A 109 -5.32 21.14 -0.38
N ALA A 110 -6.11 21.85 -1.18
CA ALA A 110 -7.19 21.27 -1.96
C ALA A 110 -6.68 20.27 -3.01
N ILE A 111 -5.51 20.54 -3.60
CA ILE A 111 -4.88 19.67 -4.60
C ILE A 111 -4.39 18.38 -3.93
N GLU A 112 -3.66 18.49 -2.82
CA GLU A 112 -3.18 17.31 -2.09
C GLU A 112 -4.36 16.46 -1.61
N ARG A 113 -5.42 17.08 -1.08
CA ARG A 113 -6.63 16.36 -0.69
C ARG A 113 -7.33 15.69 -1.87
N ALA A 114 -7.44 16.36 -3.02
CA ALA A 114 -8.11 15.80 -4.20
C ALA A 114 -7.36 14.59 -4.80
N ILE A 115 -6.06 14.47 -4.58
CA ILE A 115 -5.23 13.35 -5.09
C ILE A 115 -5.08 12.27 -4.01
N TRP A 116 -4.58 12.64 -2.83
CA TRP A 116 -4.11 11.68 -1.84
C TRP A 116 -5.25 11.04 -1.05
N LEU A 117 -6.34 11.76 -0.80
CA LEU A 117 -7.51 11.17 -0.14
C LEU A 117 -8.10 10.01 -0.94
N PRO A 118 -8.51 10.17 -2.22
CA PRO A 118 -9.08 9.05 -2.98
C PRO A 118 -8.08 7.89 -3.16
N VAL A 119 -6.78 8.18 -3.33
CA VAL A 119 -5.74 7.13 -3.38
C VAL A 119 -5.72 6.34 -2.07
N SER A 120 -5.67 7.01 -0.92
CA SER A 120 -5.65 6.34 0.38
C SER A 120 -6.93 5.54 0.66
N VAL A 121 -8.11 6.08 0.28
CA VAL A 121 -9.39 5.37 0.42
C VAL A 121 -9.44 4.12 -0.46
N ALA A 122 -8.99 4.21 -1.72
CA ALA A 122 -8.94 3.07 -2.62
C ALA A 122 -7.99 1.97 -2.10
N LEU A 123 -6.81 2.36 -1.59
CA LEU A 123 -5.88 1.44 -0.95
C LEU A 123 -6.48 0.80 0.31
N LEU A 124 -7.17 1.57 1.15
CA LEU A 124 -7.82 1.05 2.34
C LEU A 124 -8.87 -0.01 1.97
N ALA A 125 -9.74 0.31 1.00
CA ALA A 125 -10.80 -0.60 0.56
C ALA A 125 -10.24 -1.90 -0.04
N THR A 126 -9.22 -1.80 -0.87
CA THR A 126 -8.57 -2.97 -1.49
C THR A 126 -7.83 -3.82 -0.46
N LEU A 127 -7.11 -3.21 0.48
CA LEU A 127 -6.43 -3.95 1.57
C LEU A 127 -7.42 -4.68 2.48
N ILE A 128 -8.54 -4.05 2.85
CA ILE A 128 -9.61 -4.70 3.62
C ILE A 128 -10.16 -5.88 2.81
N THR A 129 -10.45 -5.67 1.52
CA THR A 129 -11.00 -6.72 0.65
C THR A 129 -10.06 -7.91 0.55
N VAL A 130 -8.76 -7.68 0.30
CA VAL A 130 -7.74 -8.73 0.31
C VAL A 130 -7.75 -9.48 1.63
N GLN A 131 -7.78 -8.75 2.75
CA GLN A 131 -7.66 -9.36 4.06
C GLN A 131 -8.86 -10.24 4.44
N VAL A 132 -10.08 -9.81 4.12
CA VAL A 132 -11.31 -10.54 4.47
C VAL A 132 -11.66 -11.66 3.48
N THR A 133 -11.12 -11.63 2.26
CA THR A 133 -11.43 -12.63 1.22
C THR A 133 -10.29 -13.62 0.94
N ALA A 134 -9.07 -13.32 1.37
CA ALA A 134 -7.95 -14.25 1.29
C ALA A 134 -8.06 -15.34 2.36
N ASP A 135 -7.73 -16.58 1.98
CA ASP A 135 -7.88 -17.75 2.85
C ASP A 135 -7.24 -17.53 4.24
N PRO A 136 -7.87 -18.02 5.33
CA PRO A 136 -7.27 -18.00 6.66
C PRO A 136 -5.92 -18.70 6.65
N SER A 137 -4.94 -18.16 7.37
CA SER A 137 -3.68 -18.88 7.58
C SER A 137 -3.96 -20.24 8.25
N PRO A 138 -3.19 -21.29 7.90
CA PRO A 138 -3.42 -22.66 8.40
C PRO A 138 -3.23 -22.83 9.93
N ALA A 139 -2.86 -21.78 10.67
CA ALA A 139 -2.57 -21.84 12.10
C ALA A 139 -3.79 -22.03 13.03
N HIS A 140 -5.02 -22.12 12.50
CA HIS A 140 -6.25 -22.26 13.30
C HIS A 140 -7.00 -23.58 13.09
N VAL A 141 -6.45 -24.53 12.32
CA VAL A 141 -7.14 -25.81 12.05
C VAL A 141 -6.65 -26.96 12.96
N GLU A 142 -5.54 -26.77 13.68
CA GLU A 142 -4.85 -27.88 14.38
C GLU A 142 -5.16 -27.99 15.89
N GLY A 143 -6.12 -27.20 16.39
CA GLY A 143 -6.45 -27.14 17.83
C GLY A 143 -7.78 -27.78 18.26
N ASP A 144 -8.56 -28.34 17.34
CA ASP A 144 -9.95 -28.77 17.62
C ASP A 144 -10.18 -30.28 17.42
N VAL A 145 -9.11 -31.08 17.55
CA VAL A 145 -9.19 -32.55 17.47
C VAL A 145 -8.36 -33.20 18.58
N SER A 146 -8.76 -33.02 19.83
CA SER A 146 -8.41 -33.93 20.94
C SER A 146 -9.25 -33.65 22.17
#